data_AF-A0A6J6YXB6-F1
#
_entry.id   AF-A0A6J6YXB6-F1
#
_cell.length_a   1.000
_cell.length_b   1.000
_cell.length_c   1.000
_cell.angle_alpha   90.00
_cell.angle_beta   90.00
_cell.angle_gamma   90.00
#
_symmetry.space_group_name_H-M   'P 1'
#
loop_
_entity.id
_entity.type
_entity.pdbx_description
1 polymer ?
#
loop_
_entity_poly.entity_id
_entity_poly.type
_entity_poly.pdbx_seq_one_letter_code
_entity_poly.pdbx_strand_id
1 'polypeptide(L)'
;MTRWGPVQVAITVSGSKITAASAPLYPSDDNRSISINRIAIPKLVQSTLTAQNANVNSVSGATYTSASYKISLQSAIDKSRAAS
;
A
#
# COMPACT_ATOMS: atom_id res chain seq x y z
N MET A 1 16.57 -6.96 -5.99
CA MET A 1 15.48 -6.09 -6.47
C MET A 1 14.59 -6.94 -7.36
N THR A 2 13.30 -7.03 -7.04
CA THR A 2 12.36 -7.90 -7.77
C THR A 2 12.05 -7.31 -9.14
N ARG A 3 11.72 -8.16 -10.12
CA ARG A 3 11.54 -7.84 -11.55
C ARG A 3 10.43 -6.80 -11.83
N TRP A 4 9.68 -6.42 -10.81
CA TRP A 4 8.59 -5.48 -10.85
C TRP A 4 8.99 -4.33 -9.90
N GLY A 5 8.95 -3.08 -10.36
CA GLY A 5 9.46 -1.93 -9.58
C GLY A 5 8.81 -1.78 -8.19
N PRO A 6 9.38 -0.94 -7.30
CA PRO A 6 8.85 -0.74 -5.96
C PRO A 6 7.43 -0.16 -6.01
N VAL A 7 6.53 -0.70 -5.17
CA VAL A 7 5.23 -0.06 -4.91
C VAL A 7 5.48 1.09 -3.96
N GLN A 8 5.06 2.31 -4.31
CA GLN A 8 5.14 3.46 -3.42
C GLN A 8 3.78 3.69 -2.79
N VAL A 9 3.75 3.75 -1.47
CA VAL A 9 2.54 4.02 -0.69
C VAL A 9 2.67 5.40 -0.08
N ALA A 10 1.63 6.20 -0.25
CA ALA A 10 1.45 7.48 0.39
C ALA A 10 0.32 7.35 1.41
N ILE A 11 0.56 7.80 2.64
CA ILE A 11 -0.48 7.90 3.66
C ILE A 11 -0.59 9.33 4.14
N THR A 12 -1.79 9.71 4.55
CA THR A 12 -2.06 10.94 5.27
C THR A 12 -2.39 10.57 6.70
N VAL A 13 -1.64 11.16 7.63
CA VAL A 13 -1.83 10.99 9.05
C VAL A 13 -2.23 12.33 9.63
N SER A 14 -3.28 12.33 10.45
CA SER A 14 -3.73 13.50 11.19
C SER A 14 -3.65 13.16 12.68
N GLY A 15 -2.75 13.83 13.39
CA GLY A 15 -2.39 13.48 14.76
C GLY A 15 -1.81 12.06 14.81
N SER A 16 -2.53 11.14 15.45
CA SER A 16 -2.12 9.74 15.64
C SER A 16 -2.87 8.74 14.74
N LYS A 17 -3.68 9.22 13.78
CA LYS A 17 -4.56 8.36 12.96
C LYS A 17 -4.32 8.54 11.47
N ILE A 18 -4.39 7.43 10.74
CA ILE A 18 -4.31 7.42 9.28
C ILE A 18 -5.68 7.83 8.74
N THR A 19 -5.74 8.97 8.05
CA THR A 19 -6.97 9.53 7.47
C THR A 19 -7.11 9.22 5.99
N ALA A 20 -6.00 8.99 5.28
CA ALA A 20 -6.00 8.57 3.89
C ALA A 20 -4.83 7.64 3.57
N ALA A 21 -5.00 6.76 2.60
CA ALA A 21 -3.92 5.96 2.03
C ALA A 21 -4.10 5.85 0.52
N SER A 22 -3.00 5.85 -0.22
CA SER A 22 -2.96 5.74 -1.68
C SER A 22 -1.66 5.07 -2.12
N ALA A 23 -1.68 4.45 -3.29
CA ALA A 23 -0.49 3.87 -3.91
C ALA A 23 -0.30 4.49 -5.30
N PRO A 24 0.35 5.67 -5.38
CA PRO A 24 0.53 6.38 -6.65
C PRO A 24 1.47 5.66 -7.62
N LEU A 25 2.40 4.84 -7.11
CA LEU A 25 3.32 4.05 -7.92
C LEU A 25 3.09 2.56 -7.66
N TYR A 26 2.77 1.83 -8.71
CA TYR A 26 2.63 0.38 -8.68
C TYR A 26 3.10 -0.21 -10.01
N PRO A 27 3.63 -1.45 -10.00
CA PRO A 27 4.02 -2.13 -11.21
C PRO A 27 2.81 -2.32 -12.13
N SER A 28 2.91 -1.75 -13.32
CA SER A 28 1.88 -1.75 -14.36
C SER A 28 2.40 -2.34 -15.68
N ASP A 29 3.46 -3.14 -15.59
CA ASP A 29 4.18 -3.77 -16.72
C ASP A 29 3.26 -4.53 -17.69
N ASP A 30 2.15 -5.07 -17.19
CA ASP A 30 1.28 -5.97 -17.95
C ASP A 30 -0.21 -5.67 -17.67
N ASN A 31 -1.06 -5.84 -18.69
CA ASN A 31 -2.50 -5.55 -18.59
C ASN A 31 -3.20 -6.34 -17.47
N ARG A 32 -2.70 -7.56 -17.20
CA ARG A 32 -3.19 -8.39 -16.09
C ARG A 32 -2.87 -7.76 -14.74
N SER A 33 -1.65 -7.26 -14.56
CA SER A 33 -1.22 -6.58 -13.33
C SER A 33 -2.01 -5.30 -13.10
N ILE A 34 -2.26 -4.51 -14.16
CA ILE A 34 -3.10 -3.32 -14.10
C ILE A 34 -4.52 -3.66 -13.61
N SER A 35 -5.13 -4.69 -14.20
CA SER A 35 -6.49 -5.12 -13.84
C SER A 35 -6.57 -5.60 -12.38
N ILE A 36 -5.57 -6.37 -11.93
CA ILE A 36 -5.48 -6.83 -10.54
C ILE A 36 -5.28 -5.65 -9.59
N ASN A 37 -4.36 -4.74 -9.90
CA ASN A 37 -4.05 -3.58 -9.06
C ASN A 37 -5.25 -2.63 -8.94
N ARG A 38 -6.02 -2.42 -10.01
CA ARG A 38 -7.26 -1.64 -9.96
C ARG A 38 -8.26 -2.14 -8.92
N ILE A 39 -8.30 -3.44 -8.65
CA ILE A 39 -9.17 -4.06 -7.64
C ILE A 39 -8.46 -4.16 -6.28
N ALA A 40 -7.16 -4.44 -6.28
CA ALA A 40 -6.38 -4.68 -5.07
C ALA A 40 -6.06 -3.39 -4.31
N ILE A 41 -5.67 -2.31 -5.00
CA ILE A 41 -5.30 -1.01 -4.41
C ILE A 41 -6.42 -0.47 -3.51
N PRO A 42 -7.69 -0.33 -3.95
CA PRO A 42 -8.75 0.19 -3.08
C PRO A 42 -9.04 -0.74 -1.89
N LYS A 43 -8.93 -2.07 -2.05
CA LYS A 43 -9.08 -3.03 -0.94
C LYS A 43 -7.96 -2.91 0.08
N LEU A 44 -6.72 -2.72 -0.37
CA LEU A 44 -5.55 -2.49 0.48
C LEU A 44 -5.69 -1.17 1.22
N VAL A 45 -6.11 -0.10 0.54
CA VAL A 45 -6.38 1.21 1.15
C VAL A 45 -7.45 1.11 2.23
N GLN A 46 -8.57 0.45 1.95
CA GLN A 46 -9.63 0.25 2.94
C GLN A 46 -9.12 -0.54 4.14
N SER A 47 -8.36 -1.62 3.90
CA SER A 47 -7.71 -2.39 4.98
C SER A 47 -6.72 -1.53 5.79
N THR A 48 -5.97 -0.63 5.15
CA THR A 48 -5.07 0.31 5.85
C THR A 48 -5.85 1.23 6.77
N LEU A 49 -6.94 1.82 6.28
CA LEU A 49 -7.79 2.72 7.07
C LEU A 49 -8.45 1.98 8.24
N THR A 50 -8.84 0.73 8.06
CA THR A 50 -9.42 -0.09 9.13
C THR A 50 -8.37 -0.57 10.13
N ALA A 51 -7.24 -1.09 9.66
CA ALA A 51 -6.19 -1.63 10.52
C ALA A 51 -5.40 -0.53 11.25
N GLN A 52 -5.34 0.68 10.69
CA GLN A 52 -4.52 1.79 11.17
C GLN A 52 -3.02 1.42 11.29
N ASN A 53 -2.58 0.41 10.55
CA ASN A 53 -1.21 -0.11 10.57
C ASN A 53 -0.88 -0.82 9.24
N ALA A 54 0.36 -1.31 9.09
CA ALA A 54 0.80 -2.04 7.89
C ALA A 54 0.29 -3.49 7.81
N ASN A 55 -0.44 -3.97 8.82
CA ASN A 55 -1.00 -5.32 8.91
C ASN A 55 -2.30 -5.43 8.09
N VAL A 56 -2.19 -5.15 6.79
CA VAL A 56 -3.31 -5.27 5.85
C VAL A 56 -3.44 -6.68 5.29
N ASN A 57 -4.65 -7.06 4.87
CA ASN A 57 -4.86 -8.35 4.23
C ASN A 57 -4.28 -8.34 2.81
N SER A 58 -3.59 -9.41 2.44
CA SER A 58 -3.13 -9.59 1.05
C SER A 58 -4.33 -9.90 0.16
N VAL A 59 -4.36 -9.33 -1.05
CA VAL A 59 -5.45 -9.57 -2.01
C VAL A 59 -5.07 -10.72 -2.95
N SER A 60 -5.98 -11.69 -3.12
CA SER A 60 -5.79 -12.82 -4.04
C SER A 60 -5.49 -12.33 -5.46
N GLY A 61 -4.40 -12.82 -6.04
CA GLY A 61 -3.88 -12.40 -7.35
C GLY A 61 -2.92 -11.20 -7.28
N ALA A 62 -2.89 -10.45 -6.19
CA ALA A 62 -2.03 -9.28 -5.98
C ALA A 62 -0.95 -9.53 -4.91
N THR A 63 -0.45 -10.76 -4.78
CA THR A 63 0.51 -11.14 -3.72
C THR A 63 1.74 -10.24 -3.72
N TYR A 64 2.29 -9.97 -4.90
CA TYR A 64 3.45 -9.11 -5.06
C TYR A 64 3.15 -7.66 -4.66
N THR A 65 2.08 -7.08 -5.20
CA THR A 65 1.65 -5.71 -4.87
C THR A 65 1.35 -5.59 -3.38
N SER A 66 0.68 -6.58 -2.79
CA SER A 66 0.32 -6.59 -1.36
C SER A 66 1.56 -6.63 -0.47
N ALA A 67 2.56 -7.46 -0.82
CA ALA A 67 3.82 -7.53 -0.06
C ALA A 67 4.59 -6.20 -0.13
N SER A 68 4.80 -5.67 -1.34
CA SER A 68 5.48 -4.39 -1.53
C SER A 68 4.72 -3.23 -0.90
N TYR A 69 3.39 -3.22 -1.00
CA TYR A 69 2.52 -2.22 -0.37
C TYR A 69 2.68 -2.25 1.16
N LYS A 70 2.71 -3.42 1.80
CA LYS A 70 2.92 -3.55 3.25
C LYS A 70 4.25 -2.95 3.70
N ILE A 71 5.33 -3.27 2.99
CA ILE A 71 6.68 -2.78 3.30
C ILE A 71 6.74 -1.25 3.20
N SER A 72 6.21 -0.70 2.11
CA SER A 72 6.17 0.75 1.89
C SER A 72 5.23 1.46 2.87
N LEU A 73 4.09 0.85 3.19
CA LEU A 73 3.14 1.35 4.18
C LEU A 73 3.77 1.40 5.57
N GLN A 74 4.44 0.33 6.01
CA GLN A 74 5.14 0.32 7.29
C GLN A 74 6.17 1.44 7.37
N SER A 75 6.97 1.60 6.31
CA SER A 75 7.95 2.67 6.22
C SER A 75 7.30 4.07 6.27
N ALA A 76 6.15 4.26 5.63
CA ALA A 76 5.42 5.53 5.65
C ALA A 76 4.83 5.83 7.03
N ILE A 77 4.29 4.82 7.71
CA ILE A 77 3.78 4.92 9.09
C ILE A 77 4.93 5.28 10.03
N ASP A 78 6.06 4.57 9.96
CA ASP A 78 7.22 4.82 10.82
C ASP A 78 7.77 6.24 10.61
N LYS A 79 7.86 6.69 9.35
CA LYS A 79 8.23 8.09 9.04
C LYS A 79 7.24 9.10 9.62
N SER A 80 5.94 8.85 9.52
CA SER A 80 4.93 9.73 10.10
C SER A 80 5.04 9.81 11.62
N ARG A 81 5.32 8.68 12.30
CA ARG A 81 5.49 8.63 13.76
C ARG A 81 6.78 9.32 14.21
N ALA A 82 7.85 9.16 13.44
CA ALA A 82 9.14 9.81 13.72
C ALA A 82 9.12 11.33 13.47
N ALA A 83 8.21 11.81 12.63
CA ALA A 83 8.00 13.24 12.36
C ALA A 83 6.99 13.92 13.31
N SER A 84 6.42 13.18 14.27
CA SER A 84 5.44 13.68 15.25
C SER A 84 6.10 14.14 16.54
#